data_AF-A0A6F8VEI7-F1
#
_entry.id   AF-A0A6F8VEI7-F1
#
_cell.length_a   1.000
_cell.length_b   1.000
_cell.length_c   1.000
_cell.angle_alpha   90.00
_cell.angle_beta   90.00
_cell.angle_gamma   90.00
#
_symmetry.space_group_name_H-M   'P 1'
#
loop_
_entity.id
_entity.type
_entity.pdbx_description
1 polymer ?
#
loop_
_entity_poly.entity_id
_entity_poly.type
_entity_poly.pdbx_seq_one_letter_code
_entity_poly.pdbx_strand_id
1 'polypeptide(L)'
;MKTSPTSFTKKKTVIIILTIAGLVGAGILVRNQKSRLGAEKPPAQVPVAVEARRLGSARFALTLPLVADVQAVQEANIASRLTGYVVDLHYHEGDRFKKGDILVRLDDADAQSQLLRAEADLARTRLQQGTLNADMAAARVAAQAARDRAARADTLYKIKGVSLEQLQSEQSNEASAVARLSGTQAAVDGYRDSLRASEAAVRSARENLAYAVIRAPFDGMVAARPVQPGDLATPGKPLLRLVALGESRLLVNLPDTANPISLRWQGRNLPLTPWPEDGAQGLRRYEARAEGLTPGARVPVKLVTFSGQGVFLPDTCLLNNDGHSATVFQLAQGGPAKPFTVELTASGSEGAASTDTRLNGTSIACGGPDVLTRLILGTPFKISKGG
;
A
#
# COMPACT_ATOMS: atom_id res chain seq x y z
N MET A 1 -117.51 45.69 -4.39
CA MET A 1 -117.09 44.56 -3.52
C MET A 1 -116.78 43.36 -4.43
N LYS A 2 -115.67 42.67 -4.16
CA LYS A 2 -115.03 41.51 -4.83
C LYS A 2 -113.98 41.76 -5.94
N THR A 3 -112.84 41.11 -5.72
CA THR A 3 -111.50 41.25 -6.31
C THR A 3 -111.10 40.00 -7.12
N SER A 4 -110.03 40.15 -7.93
CA SER A 4 -109.05 39.13 -8.40
C SER A 4 -109.34 38.40 -9.72
N PRO A 5 -108.33 37.86 -10.46
CA PRO A 5 -106.90 38.20 -10.53
C PRO A 5 -106.29 38.21 -11.97
N THR A 6 -104.97 38.40 -11.96
CA THR A 6 -103.94 38.75 -12.94
C THR A 6 -103.50 37.70 -13.98
N SER A 7 -103.02 38.21 -15.13
CA SER A 7 -102.36 37.51 -16.24
C SER A 7 -100.83 37.42 -16.05
N PHE A 8 -100.19 36.23 -15.98
CA PHE A 8 -98.72 36.07 -16.21
C PHE A 8 -98.18 34.61 -16.20
N THR A 9 -98.67 33.65 -17.00
CA THR A 9 -98.17 32.24 -16.91
C THR A 9 -98.25 31.42 -18.22
N LYS A 10 -97.52 31.81 -19.28
CA LYS A 10 -97.26 30.88 -20.42
C LYS A 10 -95.81 30.79 -20.92
N LYS A 11 -94.96 31.83 -20.76
CA LYS A 11 -93.54 31.78 -21.20
C LYS A 11 -92.59 31.06 -20.23
N LYS A 12 -92.82 31.10 -18.91
CA LYS A 12 -91.95 30.43 -17.91
C LYS A 12 -92.05 28.90 -17.97
N THR A 13 -93.22 28.35 -18.28
CA THR A 13 -93.43 26.89 -18.33
C THR A 13 -92.70 26.23 -19.50
N VAL A 14 -92.60 26.91 -20.64
CA VAL A 14 -91.89 26.40 -21.83
C VAL A 14 -90.37 26.38 -21.61
N ILE A 15 -89.81 27.38 -20.93
CA ILE A 15 -88.38 27.44 -20.62
C ILE A 15 -87.98 26.34 -19.63
N ILE A 16 -88.83 26.05 -18.63
CA ILE A 16 -88.57 24.98 -17.64
C ILE A 16 -88.63 23.59 -18.30
N ILE A 17 -89.55 23.36 -19.24
CA ILE A 17 -89.63 22.08 -19.94
C ILE A 17 -88.42 21.88 -20.87
N LEU A 18 -87.95 22.94 -21.54
CA LEU A 18 -86.75 22.88 -22.39
C LEU A 18 -85.45 22.69 -21.58
N THR A 19 -85.33 23.28 -20.39
CA THR A 19 -84.16 23.07 -19.52
C THR A 19 -84.16 21.67 -18.89
N ILE A 20 -85.33 21.14 -18.50
CA ILE A 20 -85.44 19.76 -18.01
C ILE A 20 -85.16 18.76 -19.15
N ALA A 21 -85.71 18.98 -20.36
CA ALA A 21 -85.41 18.14 -21.52
C ALA A 21 -83.92 18.21 -21.91
N GLY A 22 -83.29 19.38 -21.81
CA GLY A 22 -81.85 19.57 -22.02
C GLY A 22 -81.00 18.85 -20.98
N LEU A 23 -81.38 18.90 -19.70
CA LEU A 23 -80.68 18.20 -18.61
C LEU A 23 -80.88 16.68 -18.67
N VAL A 24 -82.06 16.21 -19.05
CA VAL A 24 -82.33 14.78 -19.27
C VAL A 24 -81.58 14.28 -20.52
N GLY A 25 -81.57 15.06 -21.60
CA GLY A 25 -80.79 14.77 -22.81
C GLY A 25 -79.29 14.70 -22.53
N ALA A 26 -78.75 15.66 -21.75
CA ALA A 26 -77.36 15.65 -21.29
C ALA A 26 -77.06 14.46 -20.36
N GLY A 27 -77.98 14.12 -19.45
CA GLY A 27 -77.86 12.95 -18.57
C GLY A 27 -77.83 11.63 -19.33
N ILE A 28 -78.65 11.49 -20.38
CA ILE A 28 -78.68 10.31 -21.25
C ILE A 28 -77.41 10.24 -22.12
N LEU A 29 -76.93 11.38 -22.63
CA LEU A 29 -75.66 11.46 -23.38
C LEU A 29 -74.47 11.07 -22.50
N VAL A 30 -74.36 11.59 -21.27
CA VAL A 30 -73.30 11.23 -20.33
C VAL A 30 -73.38 9.77 -19.93
N ARG A 31 -74.60 9.24 -19.70
CA ARG A 31 -74.78 7.81 -19.36
C ARG A 31 -74.38 6.90 -20.52
N ASN A 32 -74.72 7.26 -21.76
CA ASN A 32 -74.31 6.53 -22.96
C ASN A 32 -72.82 6.67 -23.28
N GLN A 33 -72.20 7.80 -22.94
CA GLN A 33 -70.76 7.99 -23.12
C GLN A 33 -69.97 7.22 -22.05
N LYS A 34 -70.47 7.19 -20.81
CA LYS A 34 -69.90 6.38 -19.71
C LYS A 34 -70.05 4.88 -19.97
N SER A 35 -71.13 4.42 -20.60
CA SER A 35 -71.28 3.02 -21.02
C SER A 35 -70.39 2.66 -22.21
N ARG A 36 -70.13 3.59 -23.15
CA ARG A 36 -69.16 3.40 -24.23
C ARG A 36 -67.72 3.35 -23.72
N LEU A 37 -67.34 4.23 -22.79
CA LEU A 37 -66.02 4.26 -22.17
C LEU A 37 -65.76 3.04 -21.25
N GLY A 38 -66.80 2.48 -20.62
CA GLY A 38 -66.69 1.25 -19.83
C GLY A 38 -66.70 -0.05 -20.65
N ALA A 39 -67.09 0.01 -21.93
CA ALA A 39 -67.16 -1.12 -22.85
C ALA A 39 -65.90 -1.30 -23.71
N GLU A 40 -64.93 -0.39 -23.59
CA GLU A 40 -63.63 -0.54 -24.24
C GLU A 40 -62.82 -1.58 -23.45
N LYS A 41 -62.81 -2.80 -23.98
CA LYS A 41 -62.08 -3.94 -23.40
C LYS A 41 -60.60 -3.55 -23.35
N PRO A 42 -59.96 -3.50 -22.17
CA PRO A 42 -58.54 -3.17 -22.09
C PRO A 42 -57.75 -4.06 -23.05
N PRO A 43 -56.74 -3.53 -23.77
CA PRO A 43 -55.95 -4.33 -24.68
C PRO A 43 -55.38 -5.54 -23.93
N ALA A 44 -55.54 -6.74 -24.52
CA ALA A 44 -55.05 -7.97 -23.93
C ALA A 44 -53.52 -7.87 -23.76
N GLN A 45 -53.07 -7.87 -22.52
CA GLN A 45 -51.65 -7.76 -22.21
C GLN A 45 -50.92 -9.01 -22.72
N VAL A 46 -49.93 -8.81 -23.60
CA VAL A 46 -49.11 -9.90 -24.15
C VAL A 46 -48.25 -10.49 -23.03
N PRO A 47 -48.30 -11.82 -22.78
CA PRO A 47 -47.52 -12.41 -21.71
C PRO A 47 -46.01 -12.29 -21.93
N VAL A 48 -45.27 -11.92 -20.88
CA VAL A 48 -43.81 -11.81 -20.93
C VAL A 48 -43.18 -13.17 -20.65
N ALA A 49 -42.10 -13.52 -21.37
CA ALA A 49 -41.37 -14.74 -21.12
C ALA A 49 -40.44 -14.55 -19.90
N VAL A 50 -40.53 -15.44 -18.92
CA VAL A 50 -39.69 -15.45 -17.71
C VAL A 50 -39.02 -16.79 -17.53
N GLU A 51 -37.80 -16.81 -17.02
CA GLU A 51 -37.15 -18.04 -16.57
C GLU A 51 -37.51 -18.30 -15.11
N ALA A 52 -37.92 -19.52 -14.78
CA ALA A 52 -38.27 -19.90 -13.43
C ALA A 52 -37.05 -20.46 -12.71
N ARG A 53 -36.61 -19.79 -11.63
CA ARG A 53 -35.51 -20.29 -10.79
C ARG A 53 -36.01 -20.71 -9.43
N ARG A 54 -35.74 -21.96 -9.05
CA ARG A 54 -36.03 -22.46 -7.71
C ARG A 54 -34.90 -22.07 -6.75
N LEU A 55 -35.25 -21.38 -5.68
CA LEU A 55 -34.32 -20.91 -4.67
C LEU A 55 -34.04 -22.00 -3.64
N GLY A 56 -32.79 -22.04 -3.18
CA GLY A 56 -32.33 -22.96 -2.14
C GLY A 56 -31.10 -22.39 -1.43
N SER A 57 -30.86 -22.89 -0.21
CA SER A 57 -29.66 -22.54 0.53
C SER A 57 -28.44 -23.24 -0.08
N ALA A 58 -27.39 -22.47 -0.38
CA ALA A 58 -26.13 -22.96 -0.91
C ALA A 58 -24.95 -22.20 -0.30
N ARG A 59 -23.73 -22.76 -0.44
CA ARG A 59 -22.49 -22.04 -0.16
C ARG A 59 -22.00 -21.36 -1.43
N PHE A 60 -21.78 -20.05 -1.35
CA PHE A 60 -21.29 -19.26 -2.48
C PHE A 60 -20.53 -18.02 -1.97
N ALA A 61 -19.85 -17.35 -2.90
CA ALA A 61 -19.19 -16.08 -2.65
C ALA A 61 -19.63 -15.05 -3.69
N LEU A 62 -19.81 -13.82 -3.25
CA LEU A 62 -20.15 -12.68 -4.11
C LEU A 62 -18.94 -11.78 -4.27
N THR A 63 -18.75 -11.26 -5.48
CA THR A 63 -17.66 -10.32 -5.73
C THR A 63 -18.07 -9.06 -6.46
N LEU A 64 -17.47 -7.93 -6.10
CA LEU A 64 -17.60 -6.67 -6.82
C LEU A 64 -16.30 -6.38 -7.58
N PRO A 65 -16.37 -6.00 -8.88
CA PRO A 65 -15.19 -5.57 -9.61
C PRO A 65 -14.69 -4.26 -9.02
N LEU A 66 -13.38 -4.18 -8.78
CA LEU A 66 -12.70 -2.99 -8.30
C LEU A 66 -11.37 -2.83 -9.03
N VAL A 67 -10.78 -1.65 -8.91
CA VAL A 67 -9.42 -1.38 -9.35
C VAL A 67 -8.57 -1.12 -8.12
N ALA A 68 -7.45 -1.82 -8.01
CA ALA A 68 -6.46 -1.59 -6.97
C ALA A 68 -5.26 -0.82 -7.55
N ASP A 69 -4.75 0.12 -6.76
CA ASP A 69 -3.50 0.80 -7.03
C ASP A 69 -2.34 -0.05 -6.48
N VAL A 70 -1.35 -0.34 -7.32
CA VAL A 70 -0.15 -1.08 -6.89
C VAL A 70 0.86 -0.10 -6.33
N GLN A 71 1.29 -0.32 -5.10
CA GLN A 71 2.41 0.40 -4.49
C GLN A 71 3.53 -0.55 -4.09
N ALA A 72 4.76 -0.06 -4.14
CA ALA A 72 5.89 -0.81 -3.63
C ALA A 72 5.79 -0.90 -2.10
N VAL A 73 6.16 -2.05 -1.54
CA VAL A 73 6.27 -2.19 -0.08
C VAL A 73 7.41 -1.32 0.45
N GLN A 74 8.50 -1.24 -0.32
CA GLN A 74 9.70 -0.47 -0.01
C GLN A 74 10.08 0.45 -1.17
N GLU A 75 10.26 1.73 -0.85
CA GLU A 75 10.83 2.74 -1.74
C GLU A 75 12.05 3.40 -1.09
N ALA A 76 13.02 3.80 -1.90
CA ALA A 76 14.18 4.54 -1.42
C ALA A 76 14.53 5.70 -2.37
N ASN A 77 14.70 6.89 -1.79
CA ASN A 77 15.27 8.03 -2.48
C ASN A 77 16.78 8.03 -2.22
N ILE A 78 17.56 7.77 -3.25
CA ILE A 78 19.00 7.67 -3.18
C ILE A 78 19.59 9.06 -3.44
N ALA A 79 20.36 9.55 -2.50
CA ALA A 79 21.09 10.81 -2.59
C ALA A 79 22.57 10.58 -2.30
N SER A 80 23.42 11.49 -2.77
CA SER A 80 24.84 11.46 -2.41
C SER A 80 25.06 11.88 -0.96
N ARG A 81 26.15 11.39 -0.36
CA ARG A 81 26.67 11.90 0.92
C ARG A 81 27.77 12.95 0.75
N LEU A 82 28.35 13.03 -0.44
CA LEU A 82 29.40 13.99 -0.80
C LEU A 82 28.98 14.84 -2.00
N THR A 83 29.63 15.99 -2.17
CA THR A 83 29.43 16.81 -3.36
C THR A 83 30.38 16.33 -4.46
N GLY A 84 29.87 16.15 -5.67
CA GLY A 84 30.68 15.72 -6.83
C GLY A 84 29.85 15.65 -8.11
N TYR A 85 30.51 15.71 -9.26
CA TYR A 85 29.82 15.55 -10.55
C TYR A 85 29.46 14.09 -10.79
N VAL A 86 28.28 13.84 -11.35
CA VAL A 86 27.89 12.50 -11.78
C VAL A 86 28.70 12.12 -13.01
N VAL A 87 29.57 11.12 -12.87
CA VAL A 87 30.38 10.61 -13.99
C VAL A 87 29.60 9.58 -14.79
N ASP A 88 28.85 8.72 -14.09
CA ASP A 88 28.20 7.59 -14.74
C ASP A 88 26.90 7.17 -14.02
N LEU A 89 25.92 6.75 -14.82
CA LEU A 89 24.60 6.26 -14.39
C LEU A 89 24.33 4.96 -15.13
N HIS A 90 24.42 3.84 -14.42
CA HIS A 90 24.41 2.51 -15.04
C HIS A 90 23.00 2.03 -15.42
N TYR A 91 21.95 2.69 -14.90
CA TYR A 91 20.56 2.27 -15.06
C TYR A 91 19.69 3.42 -15.56
N HIS A 92 18.70 3.06 -16.37
CA HIS A 92 17.63 3.93 -16.84
C HIS A 92 16.35 3.68 -16.05
N GLU A 93 15.37 4.58 -16.19
CA GLU A 93 14.04 4.37 -15.61
C GLU A 93 13.39 3.11 -16.20
N GLY A 94 12.84 2.27 -15.34
CA GLY A 94 12.30 0.96 -15.69
C GLY A 94 13.31 -0.19 -15.66
N ASP A 95 14.62 0.08 -15.60
CA ASP A 95 15.62 -0.98 -15.51
C ASP A 95 15.61 -1.65 -14.13
N ARG A 96 15.86 -2.96 -14.13
CA ARG A 96 15.96 -3.78 -12.92
C ARG A 96 17.42 -3.90 -12.46
N PHE A 97 17.63 -3.93 -11.15
CA PHE A 97 18.93 -4.12 -10.52
C PHE A 97 18.84 -5.10 -9.35
N LYS A 98 20.01 -5.59 -8.94
CA LYS A 98 20.21 -6.38 -7.74
C LYS A 98 20.91 -5.56 -6.67
N LYS A 99 20.75 -5.98 -5.42
CA LYS A 99 21.44 -5.43 -4.27
C LYS A 99 22.95 -5.47 -4.49
N GLY A 100 23.60 -4.33 -4.26
CA GLY A 100 25.04 -4.16 -4.41
C GLY A 100 25.48 -3.70 -5.81
N ASP A 101 24.59 -3.72 -6.81
CA ASP A 101 24.87 -3.17 -8.14
C ASP A 101 25.24 -1.68 -8.04
N ILE A 102 26.18 -1.25 -8.89
CA ILE A 102 26.60 0.16 -8.94
C ILE A 102 25.54 0.94 -9.69
N LEU A 103 24.92 1.90 -9.02
CA LEU A 103 23.87 2.73 -9.61
C LEU A 103 24.46 4.02 -10.18
N VAL A 104 25.26 4.70 -9.37
CA VAL A 104 25.84 6.01 -9.69
C VAL A 104 27.31 6.00 -9.33
N ARG A 105 28.14 6.57 -10.20
CA ARG A 105 29.53 6.91 -9.90
C ARG A 105 29.70 8.42 -9.96
N LEU A 106 30.23 8.99 -8.89
CA LEU A 106 30.59 10.38 -8.80
C LEU A 106 32.09 10.55 -9.10
N ASP A 107 32.47 11.76 -9.49
CA ASP A 107 33.86 12.17 -9.55
C ASP A 107 34.47 12.09 -8.15
N ASP A 108 35.55 11.32 -8.04
CA ASP A 108 36.19 10.96 -6.79
C ASP A 108 37.62 11.52 -6.66
N ALA A 109 38.06 12.39 -7.58
CA ALA A 109 39.43 12.91 -7.59
C ALA A 109 39.84 13.59 -6.27
N ASP A 110 38.93 14.37 -5.68
CA ASP A 110 39.17 15.03 -4.39
C ASP A 110 39.25 14.03 -3.24
N ALA A 111 38.38 13.02 -3.23
CA ALA A 111 38.35 11.99 -2.20
C ALA A 111 39.58 11.07 -2.27
N GLN A 112 40.01 10.70 -3.48
CA GLN A 112 41.27 9.98 -3.71
C GLN A 112 42.46 10.80 -3.22
N SER A 113 42.50 12.10 -3.53
CA SER A 113 43.57 13.00 -3.07
C SER A 113 43.61 13.16 -1.55
N GLN A 114 42.48 13.07 -0.87
CA GLN A 114 42.42 13.06 0.60
C GLN A 114 42.91 11.73 1.19
N LEU A 115 42.55 10.59 0.57
CA LEU A 115 43.05 9.29 0.99
C LEU A 115 44.57 9.20 0.86
N LEU A 116 45.13 9.64 -0.27
CA LEU A 116 46.58 9.67 -0.49
C LEU A 116 47.32 10.51 0.57
N ARG A 117 46.76 11.67 0.94
CA ARG A 117 47.32 12.52 2.00
C ARG A 117 47.31 11.80 3.36
N ALA A 118 46.18 11.19 3.73
CA ALA A 118 46.08 10.45 4.99
C ALA A 118 47.02 9.23 5.04
N GLU A 119 47.19 8.53 3.91
CA GLU A 119 48.11 7.38 3.81
C GLU A 119 49.58 7.81 3.94
N ALA A 120 49.95 8.96 3.37
CA ALA A 120 51.28 9.55 3.53
C ALA A 120 51.56 9.95 4.99
N ASP A 121 50.58 10.55 5.68
CA ASP A 121 50.70 10.90 7.10
C ASP A 121 50.84 9.65 7.98
N LEU A 122 50.07 8.59 7.72
CA LEU A 122 50.21 7.31 8.41
C LEU A 122 51.59 6.68 8.17
N ALA A 123 52.11 6.74 6.94
CA ALA A 123 53.44 6.26 6.63
C ALA A 123 54.52 7.01 7.43
N ARG A 124 54.43 8.34 7.52
CA ARG A 124 55.32 9.17 8.33
C ARG A 124 55.26 8.80 9.82
N THR A 125 54.06 8.64 10.37
CA THR A 125 53.85 8.24 11.77
C THR A 125 54.43 6.84 12.05
N ARG A 126 54.28 5.89 11.13
CA ARG A 126 54.88 4.55 11.27
C ARG A 126 56.40 4.59 11.29
N LEU A 127 57.03 5.42 10.45
CA LEU A 127 58.48 5.60 10.47
C LEU A 127 58.96 6.15 11.82
N GLN A 128 58.28 7.16 12.37
CA GLN A 128 58.60 7.73 13.68
C GLN A 128 58.40 6.73 14.83
N GLN A 129 57.39 5.87 14.75
CA GLN A 129 57.24 4.79 15.72
C GLN A 129 58.41 3.79 15.63
N GLY A 130 58.88 3.50 14.41
CA GLY A 130 60.05 2.67 14.16
C GLY A 130 61.31 3.21 14.83
N THR A 131 61.56 4.53 14.75
CA THR A 131 62.70 5.15 15.42
C THR A 131 62.59 5.07 16.95
N LEU A 132 61.41 5.36 17.52
CA LEU A 132 61.18 5.23 18.97
C LEU A 132 61.36 3.80 19.48
N ASN A 133 60.91 2.81 18.70
CA ASN A 133 61.10 1.39 19.01
C ASN A 133 62.57 0.99 18.98
N ALA A 134 63.35 1.52 18.03
CA ALA A 134 64.80 1.29 17.96
C ALA A 134 65.51 1.92 19.16
N ASP A 135 65.14 3.14 19.56
CA ASP A 135 65.68 3.81 20.75
C ASP A 135 65.39 3.04 22.04
N MET A 136 64.16 2.53 22.18
CA MET A 136 63.76 1.68 23.30
C MET A 136 64.54 0.36 23.32
N ALA A 137 64.77 -0.27 22.16
CA ALA A 137 65.57 -1.49 22.06
C ALA A 137 67.02 -1.24 22.50
N ALA A 138 67.63 -0.13 22.06
CA ALA A 138 68.97 0.27 22.49
C ALA A 138 69.03 0.56 24.00
N ALA A 139 68.05 1.28 24.55
CA ALA A 139 67.94 1.56 25.98
C ALA A 139 67.76 0.27 26.81
N ARG A 140 67.02 -0.71 26.29
CA ARG A 140 66.82 -2.01 26.95
C ARG A 140 68.12 -2.80 27.06
N VAL A 141 68.90 -2.86 25.98
CA VAL A 141 70.21 -3.52 25.98
C VAL A 141 71.17 -2.82 26.96
N ALA A 142 71.20 -1.48 26.97
CA ALA A 142 72.02 -0.71 27.89
C ALA A 142 71.64 -0.93 29.36
N ALA A 143 70.34 -0.92 29.68
CA ALA A 143 69.83 -1.20 31.02
C ALA A 143 70.15 -2.62 31.49
N GLN A 144 70.04 -3.62 30.61
CA GLN A 144 70.42 -4.99 30.94
C GLN A 144 71.92 -5.10 31.25
N ALA A 145 72.77 -4.51 30.40
CA ALA A 145 74.21 -4.53 30.63
C ALA A 145 74.61 -3.80 31.92
N ALA A 146 73.91 -2.73 32.30
CA ALA A 146 74.13 -2.01 33.56
C ALA A 146 73.71 -2.86 34.77
N ARG A 147 72.56 -3.53 34.71
CA ARG A 147 72.11 -4.51 35.73
C ARG A 147 73.13 -5.63 35.94
N ASP A 148 73.64 -6.21 34.86
CA ASP A 148 74.62 -7.29 34.93
C ASP A 148 75.96 -6.83 35.53
N ARG A 149 76.35 -5.56 35.34
CA ARG A 149 77.54 -4.97 35.99
C ARG A 149 77.30 -4.73 37.48
N ALA A 150 76.18 -4.12 37.85
CA ALA A 150 75.82 -3.87 39.24
C ALA A 150 75.71 -5.18 40.05
N ALA A 151 75.07 -6.22 39.49
CA ALA A 151 74.97 -7.54 40.11
C ALA A 151 76.34 -8.21 40.31
N ARG A 152 77.24 -8.08 39.33
CA ARG A 152 78.63 -8.56 39.46
C ARG A 152 79.40 -7.77 40.53
N ALA A 153 79.29 -6.44 40.54
CA ALA A 153 79.93 -5.59 41.54
C ALA A 153 79.45 -5.92 42.96
N ASP A 154 78.15 -6.17 43.16
CA ASP A 154 77.58 -6.59 44.45
C ASP A 154 78.15 -7.93 44.92
N THR A 155 78.25 -8.91 44.01
CA THR A 155 78.86 -10.22 44.30
C THR A 155 80.33 -10.08 44.67
N LEU A 156 81.08 -9.25 43.93
CA LEU A 156 82.50 -9.01 44.19
C LEU A 156 82.71 -8.22 45.50
N TYR A 157 81.81 -7.30 45.86
CA TYR A 157 81.89 -6.54 47.11
C TYR A 157 81.74 -7.44 48.33
N LYS A 158 80.82 -8.42 48.28
CA LYS A 158 80.61 -9.43 49.35
C LYS A 158 81.86 -10.26 49.66
N ILE A 159 82.70 -10.48 48.65
CA ILE A 159 83.99 -11.19 48.79
C ILE A 159 85.19 -10.22 48.93
N LYS A 160 84.93 -8.94 49.20
CA LYS A 160 85.94 -7.85 49.34
C LYS A 160 86.82 -7.64 48.09
N GLY A 161 86.32 -7.97 46.90
CA GLY A 161 87.01 -7.84 45.61
C GLY A 161 86.87 -6.47 44.93
N VAL A 162 85.97 -5.60 45.41
CA VAL A 162 85.79 -4.20 44.94
C VAL A 162 85.51 -3.26 46.11
N SER A 163 85.72 -1.95 45.93
CA SER A 163 85.43 -0.92 46.94
C SER A 163 83.93 -0.60 47.04
N LEU A 164 83.50 -0.02 48.17
CA LEU A 164 82.12 0.47 48.35
C LEU A 164 81.75 1.55 47.32
N GLU A 165 82.69 2.46 47.03
CA GLU A 165 82.52 3.51 46.02
C GLU A 165 82.26 2.92 44.63
N GLN A 166 83.00 1.86 44.25
CA GLN A 166 82.80 1.19 42.97
C GLN A 166 81.41 0.55 42.88
N LEU A 167 80.95 -0.12 43.96
CA LEU A 167 79.59 -0.67 44.01
C LEU A 167 78.53 0.42 43.84
N GLN A 168 78.67 1.53 44.57
CA GLN A 168 77.72 2.65 44.51
C GLN A 168 77.70 3.32 43.13
N SER A 169 78.86 3.42 42.47
CA SER A 169 78.96 3.93 41.10
C SER A 169 78.20 3.05 40.10
N GLU A 170 78.38 1.73 40.16
CA GLU A 170 77.65 0.80 39.29
C GLU A 170 76.14 0.78 39.58
N GLN A 171 75.73 0.88 40.84
CA GLN A 171 74.31 1.02 41.21
C GLN A 171 73.70 2.31 40.68
N SER A 172 74.44 3.43 40.74
CA SER A 172 73.98 4.71 40.19
C SER A 172 73.87 4.68 38.66
N ASN A 173 74.79 3.98 38.00
CA ASN A 173 74.77 3.74 36.56
C ASN A 173 73.58 2.85 36.15
N GLU A 174 73.29 1.78 36.88
CA GLU A 174 72.09 0.96 36.70
C GLU A 174 70.82 1.79 36.81
N ALA A 175 70.67 2.55 37.90
CA ALA A 175 69.50 3.39 38.14
C ALA A 175 69.27 4.37 36.98
N SER A 176 70.35 4.99 36.48
CA SER A 176 70.30 5.91 35.33
C SER A 176 69.87 5.21 34.03
N ALA A 177 70.38 4.00 33.76
CA ALA A 177 70.03 3.24 32.57
C ALA A 177 68.57 2.72 32.62
N VAL A 178 68.09 2.29 33.79
CA VAL A 178 66.70 1.89 34.00
C VAL A 178 65.74 3.08 33.83
N ALA A 179 66.11 4.25 34.37
CA ALA A 179 65.33 5.48 34.18
C ALA A 179 65.23 5.85 32.68
N ARG A 180 66.33 5.73 31.93
CA ARG A 180 66.34 5.96 30.48
C ARG A 180 65.42 4.98 29.73
N LEU A 181 65.48 3.69 30.06
CA LEU A 181 64.56 2.69 29.48
C LEU A 181 63.10 3.06 29.77
N SER A 182 62.77 3.39 31.01
CA SER A 182 61.42 3.82 31.39
C SER A 182 60.97 5.05 30.60
N GLY A 183 61.86 6.03 30.38
CA GLY A 183 61.56 7.21 29.56
C GLY A 183 61.28 6.88 28.10
N THR A 184 62.09 6.00 27.48
CA THR A 184 61.85 5.55 26.09
C THR A 184 60.58 4.72 25.95
N GLN A 185 60.27 3.90 26.94
CA GLN A 185 59.02 3.12 26.98
C GLN A 185 57.81 4.07 27.02
N ALA A 186 57.84 5.08 27.89
CA ALA A 186 56.78 6.09 27.97
C ALA A 186 56.65 6.89 26.65
N ALA A 187 57.75 7.17 25.96
CA ALA A 187 57.72 7.83 24.66
C ALA A 187 57.05 6.96 23.58
N VAL A 188 57.36 5.66 23.52
CA VAL A 188 56.68 4.71 22.62
C VAL A 188 55.20 4.63 22.95
N ASP A 189 54.85 4.49 24.23
CA ASP A 189 53.47 4.36 24.69
C ASP A 189 52.66 5.61 24.37
N GLY A 190 53.20 6.82 24.61
CA GLY A 190 52.56 8.08 24.26
C GLY A 190 52.40 8.28 22.75
N TYR A 191 53.30 7.71 21.94
CA TYR A 191 53.22 7.82 20.48
C TYR A 191 52.20 6.86 19.84
N ARG A 192 51.77 5.80 20.54
CA ARG A 192 50.74 4.88 20.04
C ARG A 192 49.42 5.58 19.73
N ASP A 193 49.09 6.66 20.44
CA ASP A 193 47.88 7.44 20.20
C ASP A 193 47.94 8.19 18.87
N SER A 194 49.13 8.69 18.53
CA SER A 194 49.38 9.33 17.23
C SER A 194 49.21 8.33 16.08
N LEU A 195 49.71 7.10 16.25
CA LEU A 195 49.48 6.03 15.27
C LEU A 195 47.99 5.72 15.12
N ARG A 196 47.28 5.49 16.24
CA ARG A 196 45.83 5.22 16.22
C ARG A 196 45.03 6.34 15.54
N ALA A 197 45.38 7.60 15.79
CA ALA A 197 44.75 8.75 15.15
C ALA A 197 44.98 8.77 13.63
N SER A 198 46.22 8.54 13.18
CA SER A 198 46.54 8.50 11.74
C SER A 198 45.85 7.33 11.02
N GLU A 199 45.73 6.16 11.66
CA GLU A 199 44.98 5.02 11.11
C GLU A 199 43.48 5.32 11.01
N ALA A 200 42.92 6.03 11.99
CA ALA A 200 41.52 6.48 11.93
C ALA A 200 41.29 7.48 10.81
N ALA A 201 42.24 8.40 10.57
CA ALA A 201 42.18 9.34 9.45
C ALA A 201 42.15 8.63 8.09
N VAL A 202 42.99 7.60 7.89
CA VAL A 202 42.96 6.77 6.67
C VAL A 202 41.63 6.04 6.50
N ARG A 203 41.08 5.45 7.58
CA ARG A 203 39.76 4.80 7.52
C ARG A 203 38.66 5.78 7.10
N SER A 204 38.63 6.96 7.72
CA SER A 204 37.67 8.02 7.38
C SER A 204 37.79 8.47 5.92
N ALA A 205 39.02 8.72 5.44
CA ALA A 205 39.26 9.10 4.05
C ALA A 205 38.84 8.00 3.06
N ARG A 206 39.06 6.73 3.41
CA ARG A 206 38.62 5.58 2.59
C ARG A 206 37.10 5.43 2.54
N GLU A 207 36.41 5.65 3.66
CA GLU A 207 34.95 5.66 3.70
C GLU A 207 34.36 6.80 2.86
N ASN A 208 34.97 7.99 2.94
CA ASN A 208 34.60 9.13 2.10
C ASN A 208 34.76 8.81 0.61
N LEU A 209 35.86 8.17 0.22
CA LEU A 209 36.06 7.69 -1.15
C LEU A 209 34.99 6.66 -1.55
N ALA A 210 34.62 5.74 -0.66
CA ALA A 210 33.60 4.74 -0.94
C ALA A 210 32.22 5.35 -1.24
N TYR A 211 31.90 6.53 -0.67
CA TYR A 211 30.64 7.23 -0.97
C TYR A 211 30.55 7.78 -2.40
N ALA A 212 31.65 7.84 -3.16
CA ALA A 212 31.61 8.21 -4.56
C ALA A 212 30.96 7.12 -5.44
N VAL A 213 30.89 5.88 -4.96
CA VAL A 213 30.23 4.77 -5.65
C VAL A 213 28.96 4.40 -4.91
N ILE A 214 27.81 4.81 -5.45
CA ILE A 214 26.52 4.58 -4.84
C ILE A 214 25.96 3.25 -5.35
N ARG A 215 25.66 2.34 -4.41
CA ARG A 215 25.18 0.99 -4.70
C ARG A 215 23.73 0.78 -4.30
N ALA A 216 23.07 -0.17 -4.95
CA ALA A 216 21.69 -0.55 -4.66
C ALA A 216 21.54 -1.19 -3.26
N PRO A 217 20.62 -0.70 -2.41
CA PRO A 217 20.42 -1.25 -1.07
C PRO A 217 19.61 -2.57 -1.03
N PHE A 218 18.83 -2.85 -2.08
CA PHE A 218 17.97 -4.02 -2.24
C PHE A 218 17.81 -4.38 -3.73
N ASP A 219 17.14 -5.48 -4.05
CA ASP A 219 16.77 -5.86 -5.42
C ASP A 219 15.53 -5.06 -5.85
N GLY A 220 15.54 -4.47 -7.04
CA GLY A 220 14.46 -3.56 -7.42
C GLY A 220 14.52 -3.02 -8.84
N MET A 221 13.80 -1.92 -9.04
CA MET A 221 13.68 -1.21 -10.31
C MET A 221 13.84 0.30 -10.10
N VAL A 222 14.44 0.98 -11.08
CA VAL A 222 14.58 2.43 -11.05
C VAL A 222 13.24 3.05 -11.43
N ALA A 223 12.61 3.76 -10.50
CA ALA A 223 11.33 4.42 -10.69
C ALA A 223 11.45 5.84 -11.23
N ALA A 224 12.55 6.54 -10.91
CA ALA A 224 12.84 7.86 -11.47
C ALA A 224 14.35 8.15 -11.42
N ARG A 225 14.83 8.91 -12.40
CA ARG A 225 16.22 9.37 -12.53
C ARG A 225 16.23 10.87 -12.88
N PRO A 226 16.11 11.77 -11.88
CA PRO A 226 16.05 13.22 -12.11
C PRO A 226 17.40 13.87 -12.48
N VAL A 227 18.50 13.12 -12.54
CA VAL A 227 19.85 13.62 -12.85
C VAL A 227 20.44 12.96 -14.10
N GLN A 228 21.39 13.64 -14.73
CA GLN A 228 22.16 13.15 -15.88
C GLN A 228 23.66 13.12 -15.55
N PRO A 229 24.47 12.34 -16.29
CA PRO A 229 25.91 12.47 -16.25
C PRO A 229 26.32 13.91 -16.58
N GLY A 230 27.23 14.48 -15.78
CA GLY A 230 27.61 15.89 -15.81
C GLY A 230 26.89 16.78 -14.80
N ASP A 231 25.77 16.33 -14.21
CA ASP A 231 25.09 17.09 -13.16
C ASP A 231 25.90 17.08 -11.85
N LEU A 232 25.80 18.17 -11.09
CA LEU A 232 26.37 18.25 -9.75
C LEU A 232 25.45 17.54 -8.73
N ALA A 233 25.96 16.48 -8.12
CA ALA A 233 25.32 15.81 -6.99
C ALA A 233 25.63 16.57 -5.69
N THR A 234 24.59 16.79 -4.87
CA THR A 234 24.71 17.43 -3.56
C THR A 234 23.97 16.62 -2.49
N PRO A 235 24.43 16.61 -1.24
CA PRO A 235 23.73 15.94 -0.15
C PRO A 235 22.28 16.41 0.00
N GLY A 236 21.35 15.46 0.13
CA GLY A 236 19.92 15.73 0.27
C GLY A 236 19.15 15.87 -1.05
N LYS A 237 19.82 16.11 -2.19
CA LYS A 237 19.16 16.09 -3.50
C LYS A 237 19.07 14.64 -4.03
N PRO A 238 17.87 14.13 -4.35
CA PRO A 238 17.71 12.77 -4.85
C PRO A 238 18.33 12.63 -6.25
N LEU A 239 19.14 11.59 -6.42
CA LEU A 239 19.76 11.17 -7.68
C LEU A 239 18.93 10.08 -8.36
N LEU A 240 18.37 9.15 -7.59
CA LEU A 240 17.52 8.07 -8.07
C LEU A 240 16.37 7.81 -7.10
N ARG A 241 15.20 7.45 -7.64
CA ARG A 241 14.11 6.84 -6.88
C ARG A 241 14.06 5.36 -7.21
N LEU A 242 14.17 4.52 -6.18
CA LEU A 242 14.18 3.06 -6.30
C LEU A 242 12.93 2.47 -5.69
N VAL A 243 12.39 1.44 -6.31
CA VAL A 243 11.27 0.64 -5.79
C VAL A 243 11.67 -0.82 -5.74
N ALA A 244 11.37 -1.51 -4.64
CA ALA A 244 11.66 -2.93 -4.51
C ALA A 244 10.73 -3.75 -5.42
N LEU A 245 11.30 -4.77 -6.09
CA LEU A 245 10.54 -5.74 -6.88
C LEU A 245 10.38 -7.03 -6.06
N GLY A 246 9.15 -7.35 -5.70
CA GLY A 246 8.81 -8.49 -4.85
C GLY A 246 7.35 -8.42 -4.44
N GLU A 247 7.09 -8.47 -3.14
CA GLU A 247 5.76 -8.21 -2.59
C GLU A 247 5.37 -6.73 -2.83
N SER A 248 4.21 -6.51 -3.44
CA SER A 248 3.61 -5.20 -3.66
C SER A 248 2.32 -5.08 -2.85
N ARG A 249 1.97 -3.83 -2.49
CA ARG A 249 0.69 -3.50 -1.88
C ARG A 249 -0.34 -3.25 -2.98
N LEU A 250 -1.48 -3.91 -2.87
CA LEU A 250 -2.70 -3.59 -3.58
C LEU A 250 -3.55 -2.71 -2.67
N LEU A 251 -3.65 -1.43 -3.00
CA LEU A 251 -4.45 -0.48 -2.25
C LEU A 251 -5.82 -0.32 -2.88
N VAL A 252 -6.86 -0.40 -2.06
CA VAL A 252 -8.25 -0.17 -2.46
C VAL A 252 -8.90 0.81 -1.51
N ASN A 253 -9.68 1.76 -2.05
CA ASN A 253 -10.48 2.68 -1.25
C ASN A 253 -11.94 2.25 -1.34
N LEU A 254 -12.56 2.01 -0.20
CA LEU A 254 -13.94 1.53 -0.08
C LEU A 254 -14.75 2.52 0.76
N PRO A 255 -16.07 2.65 0.55
CA PRO A 255 -16.93 3.39 1.48
C PRO A 255 -16.76 2.87 2.91
N ASP A 256 -16.88 3.75 3.90
CA ASP A 256 -16.84 3.38 5.33
C ASP A 256 -17.93 2.38 5.74
N THR A 257 -19.05 2.35 5.00
CA THR A 257 -20.14 1.38 5.12
C THR A 257 -19.83 0.00 4.53
N ALA A 258 -18.75 -0.13 3.75
CA ALA A 258 -18.38 -1.40 3.14
C ALA A 258 -17.81 -2.36 4.20
N ASN A 259 -18.23 -3.63 4.13
CA ASN A 259 -17.73 -4.71 4.96
C ASN A 259 -16.89 -5.70 4.13
N PRO A 260 -15.64 -5.37 3.79
CA PRO A 260 -14.81 -6.21 2.94
C PRO A 260 -14.33 -7.47 3.67
N ILE A 261 -14.32 -8.63 2.98
CA ILE A 261 -13.78 -9.88 3.52
C ILE A 261 -12.34 -10.11 3.03
N SER A 262 -12.14 -10.10 1.71
CA SER A 262 -10.84 -10.34 1.09
C SER A 262 -10.81 -9.77 -0.32
N LEU A 263 -9.61 -9.64 -0.89
CA LEU A 263 -9.42 -9.23 -2.28
C LEU A 263 -9.03 -10.43 -3.13
N ARG A 264 -9.81 -10.73 -4.16
CA ARG A 264 -9.54 -11.85 -5.08
C ARG A 264 -8.77 -11.36 -6.31
N TRP A 265 -7.57 -11.90 -6.51
CA TRP A 265 -6.71 -11.62 -7.66
C TRP A 265 -6.11 -12.92 -8.21
N GLN A 266 -6.22 -13.12 -9.54
CA GLN A 266 -5.81 -14.35 -10.23
C GLN A 266 -6.31 -15.66 -9.56
N GLY A 267 -7.54 -15.63 -9.03
CA GLY A 267 -8.16 -16.79 -8.36
C GLY A 267 -7.72 -17.00 -6.90
N ARG A 268 -6.77 -16.23 -6.38
CA ARG A 268 -6.34 -16.29 -4.97
C ARG A 268 -7.06 -15.21 -4.16
N ASN A 269 -7.54 -15.59 -2.97
CA ASN A 269 -8.08 -14.64 -1.99
C ASN A 269 -6.92 -14.10 -1.14
N LEU A 270 -6.73 -12.79 -1.17
CA LEU A 270 -5.72 -12.06 -0.43
C LEU A 270 -6.40 -11.42 0.80
N PRO A 271 -5.84 -11.58 2.00
CA PRO A 271 -6.38 -10.93 3.19
C PRO A 271 -6.30 -9.41 3.03
N LEU A 272 -7.33 -8.72 3.50
CA LEU A 272 -7.38 -7.27 3.54
C LEU A 272 -7.08 -6.79 4.96
N THR A 273 -6.17 -5.83 5.07
CA THR A 273 -5.88 -5.13 6.32
C THR A 273 -6.25 -3.65 6.17
N PRO A 274 -6.94 -3.04 7.14
CA PRO A 274 -7.17 -1.60 7.13
C PRO A 274 -5.84 -0.85 7.13
N TRP A 275 -5.73 0.16 6.28
CA TRP A 275 -4.59 1.08 6.30
C TRP A 275 -4.71 2.02 7.51
N PRO A 276 -3.62 2.31 8.24
CA PRO A 276 -3.68 3.05 9.51
C PRO A 276 -4.14 4.51 9.36
N GLU A 277 -3.95 5.11 8.18
CA GLU A 277 -4.43 6.47 7.89
C GLU A 277 -5.82 6.40 7.25
N ASP A 278 -6.73 7.24 7.74
CA ASP A 278 -8.06 7.37 7.15
C ASP A 278 -7.96 7.80 5.68
N GLY A 279 -8.79 7.20 4.83
CA GLY A 279 -8.90 7.63 3.45
C GLY A 279 -9.60 8.99 3.36
N ALA A 280 -9.49 9.62 2.18
CA ALA A 280 -10.15 10.90 1.95
C ALA A 280 -11.69 10.74 1.95
N GLN A 281 -12.40 11.74 2.51
CA GLN A 281 -13.83 11.98 2.27
C GLN A 281 -14.77 10.77 2.48
N GLY A 282 -14.69 10.10 3.64
CA GLY A 282 -15.59 8.99 3.98
C GLY A 282 -15.23 7.64 3.33
N LEU A 283 -14.06 7.56 2.69
CA LEU A 283 -13.50 6.30 2.21
C LEU A 283 -12.51 5.75 3.24
N ARG A 284 -12.54 4.44 3.46
CA ARG A 284 -11.52 3.69 4.17
C ARG A 284 -10.60 3.00 3.18
N ARG A 285 -9.30 3.10 3.43
CA ARG A 285 -8.28 2.44 2.62
C ARG A 285 -7.92 1.08 3.22
N TYR A 286 -7.78 0.09 2.36
CA TYR A 286 -7.33 -1.26 2.74
C TYR A 286 -6.13 -1.64 1.89
N GLU A 287 -5.21 -2.41 2.47
CA GLU A 287 -4.13 -3.07 1.73
C GLU A 287 -4.36 -4.58 1.63
N ALA A 288 -3.99 -5.15 0.50
CA ALA A 288 -3.69 -6.56 0.34
C ALA A 288 -2.28 -6.69 -0.24
N ARG A 289 -1.65 -7.86 -0.11
CA ARG A 289 -0.29 -8.09 -0.62
C ARG A 289 -0.25 -9.15 -1.69
N ALA A 290 0.51 -8.89 -2.75
CA ALA A 290 0.69 -9.81 -3.87
C ALA A 290 2.04 -9.60 -4.56
N GLU A 291 2.56 -10.65 -5.16
CA GLU A 291 3.79 -10.64 -5.95
C GLU A 291 3.49 -10.55 -7.45
N GLY A 292 4.52 -10.25 -8.25
CA GLY A 292 4.41 -10.19 -9.71
C GLY A 292 3.68 -8.95 -10.23
N LEU A 293 3.49 -7.94 -9.37
CA LEU A 293 2.90 -6.66 -9.72
C LEU A 293 3.99 -5.61 -9.95
N THR A 294 3.69 -4.64 -10.81
CA THR A 294 4.57 -3.50 -11.07
C THR A 294 4.06 -2.31 -10.28
N PRO A 295 4.84 -1.76 -9.31
CA PRO A 295 4.46 -0.54 -8.60
C PRO A 295 4.09 0.61 -9.54
N GLY A 296 3.02 1.34 -9.21
CA GLY A 296 2.44 2.40 -10.04
C GLY A 296 1.39 1.93 -11.04
N ALA A 297 1.25 0.63 -11.27
CA ALA A 297 0.17 0.09 -12.10
C ALA A 297 -1.19 0.13 -11.40
N ARG A 298 -2.26 0.09 -12.19
CA ARG A 298 -3.63 -0.15 -11.74
C ARG A 298 -4.09 -1.52 -12.23
N VAL A 299 -4.54 -2.37 -11.32
CA VAL A 299 -4.91 -3.77 -11.64
C VAL A 299 -6.37 -4.03 -11.30
N PRO A 300 -7.13 -4.69 -12.19
CA PRO A 300 -8.47 -5.14 -11.88
C PRO A 300 -8.41 -6.26 -10.84
N VAL A 301 -9.23 -6.12 -9.81
CA VAL A 301 -9.36 -7.05 -8.69
C VAL A 301 -10.83 -7.26 -8.37
N LYS A 302 -11.15 -8.32 -7.62
CA LYS A 302 -12.52 -8.61 -7.22
C LYS A 302 -12.63 -8.55 -5.70
N LEU A 303 -13.39 -7.60 -5.18
CA LEU A 303 -13.66 -7.50 -3.75
C LEU A 303 -14.66 -8.59 -3.35
N VAL A 304 -14.30 -9.45 -2.40
CA VAL A 304 -15.23 -10.44 -1.83
C VAL A 304 -16.08 -9.75 -0.77
N THR A 305 -17.37 -9.59 -1.07
CA THR A 305 -18.35 -8.94 -0.18
C THR A 305 -19.14 -9.94 0.66
N PHE A 306 -19.20 -11.20 0.22
CA PHE A 306 -19.85 -12.28 0.95
C PHE A 306 -19.15 -13.61 0.66
N SER A 307 -19.07 -14.46 1.68
CA SER A 307 -18.63 -15.84 1.55
C SER A 307 -19.26 -16.66 2.68
N GLY A 308 -20.27 -17.46 2.36
CA GLY A 308 -21.03 -18.18 3.39
C GLY A 308 -22.18 -19.01 2.84
N GLN A 309 -23.01 -19.54 3.75
CA GLN A 309 -24.30 -20.15 3.41
C GLN A 309 -25.38 -19.08 3.33
N GLY A 310 -26.25 -19.20 2.34
CA GLY A 310 -27.43 -18.34 2.19
C GLY A 310 -28.23 -18.72 0.95
N VAL A 311 -29.24 -17.93 0.64
CA VAL A 311 -29.97 -18.02 -0.62
C VAL A 311 -29.32 -17.09 -1.63
N PHE A 312 -28.84 -17.65 -2.74
CA PHE A 312 -28.27 -16.87 -3.85
C PHE A 312 -29.39 -16.37 -4.76
N LEU A 313 -29.44 -15.06 -4.95
CA LEU A 313 -30.36 -14.37 -5.84
C LEU A 313 -29.57 -13.82 -7.03
N PRO A 314 -29.64 -14.42 -8.23
CA PRO A 314 -28.92 -13.91 -9.40
C PRO A 314 -29.37 -12.50 -9.75
N ASP A 315 -28.44 -11.71 -10.29
CA ASP A 315 -28.70 -10.35 -10.78
C ASP A 315 -29.89 -10.28 -11.76
N THR A 316 -30.03 -11.29 -12.63
CA THR A 316 -31.15 -11.44 -13.57
C THR A 316 -32.51 -11.64 -12.91
N CYS A 317 -32.59 -11.83 -11.60
CA CYS A 317 -33.84 -12.07 -10.88
C CYS A 317 -34.18 -10.93 -9.91
N LEU A 318 -33.34 -9.89 -9.85
CA LEU A 318 -33.45 -8.78 -8.91
C LEU A 318 -33.93 -7.53 -9.64
N LEU A 319 -34.90 -6.83 -9.06
CA LEU A 319 -35.33 -5.50 -9.50
C LEU A 319 -35.21 -4.51 -8.34
N ASN A 320 -34.83 -3.26 -8.65
CA ASN A 320 -34.59 -2.21 -7.65
C ASN A 320 -33.60 -2.64 -6.55
N ASN A 321 -32.50 -3.29 -6.93
CA ASN A 321 -31.45 -3.66 -5.99
C ASN A 321 -30.64 -2.42 -5.60
N ASP A 322 -30.75 -2.00 -4.34
CA ASP A 322 -29.99 -0.89 -3.76
C ASP A 322 -28.78 -1.34 -2.92
N GLY A 323 -28.52 -2.65 -2.86
CA GLY A 323 -27.46 -3.26 -2.05
C GLY A 323 -27.92 -3.76 -0.68
N HIS A 324 -29.04 -3.25 -0.16
CA HIS A 324 -29.64 -3.61 1.13
C HIS A 324 -30.98 -4.35 0.98
N SER A 325 -31.72 -4.04 -0.06
CA SER A 325 -32.99 -4.65 -0.41
C SER A 325 -33.13 -4.80 -1.91
N ALA A 326 -33.92 -5.79 -2.33
CA ALA A 326 -34.31 -5.93 -3.72
C ALA A 326 -35.72 -6.54 -3.83
N THR A 327 -36.38 -6.28 -4.94
CA THR A 327 -37.67 -6.89 -5.27
C THR A 327 -37.45 -8.12 -6.12
N VAL A 328 -37.98 -9.26 -5.68
CA VAL A 328 -38.08 -10.49 -6.46
C VAL A 328 -39.54 -10.80 -6.77
N PHE A 329 -39.81 -11.58 -7.81
CA PHE A 329 -41.18 -11.94 -8.19
C PHE A 329 -41.42 -13.42 -7.95
N GLN A 330 -42.26 -13.74 -6.96
CA GLN A 330 -42.64 -15.11 -6.69
C GLN A 330 -43.65 -15.60 -7.74
N LEU A 331 -43.33 -16.74 -8.35
CA LEU A 331 -44.19 -17.41 -9.32
C LEU A 331 -45.22 -18.25 -8.58
N ALA A 332 -46.50 -17.85 -8.67
CA ALA A 332 -47.63 -18.64 -8.19
C ALA A 332 -48.20 -19.52 -9.32
N GLN A 333 -48.67 -20.72 -9.01
CA GLN A 333 -49.32 -21.57 -10.01
C GLN A 333 -50.62 -20.91 -10.51
N GLY A 334 -50.63 -20.46 -11.77
CA GLY A 334 -51.82 -19.95 -12.45
C GLY A 334 -52.25 -18.51 -12.11
N GLY A 335 -51.40 -17.71 -11.44
CA GLY A 335 -51.70 -16.31 -11.09
C GLY A 335 -50.58 -15.33 -11.50
N PRO A 336 -50.80 -14.00 -11.42
CA PRO A 336 -49.76 -13.01 -11.70
C PRO A 336 -48.59 -13.16 -10.73
N ALA A 337 -47.39 -12.83 -11.18
CA ALA A 337 -46.20 -12.91 -10.35
C ALA A 337 -46.31 -11.89 -9.21
N LYS A 338 -46.09 -12.32 -7.96
CA LYS A 338 -46.24 -11.44 -6.80
C LYS A 338 -44.90 -10.80 -6.45
N PRO A 339 -44.79 -9.46 -6.43
CA PRO A 339 -43.57 -8.80 -5.97
C PRO A 339 -43.38 -9.09 -4.48
N PHE A 340 -42.13 -9.35 -4.10
CA PHE A 340 -41.71 -9.64 -2.74
C PHE A 340 -40.38 -8.93 -2.49
N THR A 341 -40.38 -8.01 -1.53
CA THR A 341 -39.15 -7.30 -1.12
C THR A 341 -38.35 -8.18 -0.18
N VAL A 342 -37.09 -8.40 -0.53
CA VAL A 342 -36.14 -9.20 0.24
C VAL A 342 -35.08 -8.28 0.82
N GLU A 343 -34.71 -8.51 2.08
CA GLU A 343 -33.50 -7.95 2.67
C GLU A 343 -32.27 -8.73 2.20
N LEU A 344 -31.25 -7.98 1.78
CA LEU A 344 -30.00 -8.48 1.27
C LEU A 344 -28.92 -8.35 2.35
N THR A 345 -28.20 -9.44 2.57
CA THR A 345 -27.04 -9.45 3.45
C THR A 345 -25.82 -8.88 2.74
N ALA A 346 -25.73 -9.08 1.43
CA ALA A 346 -24.66 -8.57 0.58
C ALA A 346 -25.06 -8.59 -0.91
N SER A 347 -24.36 -7.79 -1.70
CA SER A 347 -24.49 -7.77 -3.17
C SER A 347 -23.14 -7.90 -3.86
N GLY A 348 -23.15 -8.42 -5.08
CA GLY A 348 -22.02 -8.62 -5.97
C GLY A 348 -22.42 -8.54 -7.44
N SER A 349 -21.46 -8.68 -8.33
CA SER A 349 -21.66 -8.70 -9.78
C SER A 349 -22.47 -9.92 -10.25
N GLU A 350 -22.41 -11.02 -9.50
CA GLU A 350 -23.15 -12.24 -9.80
C GLU A 350 -24.61 -12.19 -9.32
N GLY A 351 -24.96 -11.25 -8.43
CA GLY A 351 -26.26 -11.18 -7.77
C GLY A 351 -26.16 -10.76 -6.30
N ALA A 352 -27.10 -11.20 -5.47
CA ALA A 352 -27.18 -10.88 -4.06
C ALA A 352 -27.34 -12.13 -3.17
N ALA A 353 -26.98 -11.96 -1.90
CA ALA A 353 -27.14 -12.96 -0.86
C ALA A 353 -28.24 -12.52 0.09
N SER A 354 -29.13 -13.44 0.44
CA SER A 354 -30.12 -13.23 1.49
C SER A 354 -30.14 -14.41 2.46
N THR A 355 -30.36 -14.10 3.73
CA THR A 355 -30.63 -15.09 4.78
C THR A 355 -32.12 -15.25 5.07
N ASP A 356 -32.99 -14.62 4.28
CA ASP A 356 -34.44 -14.72 4.47
C ASP A 356 -34.94 -16.14 4.20
N THR A 357 -35.40 -16.81 5.24
CA THR A 357 -35.88 -18.19 5.19
C THR A 357 -37.13 -18.37 4.35
N ARG A 358 -37.90 -17.29 4.14
CA ARG A 358 -39.12 -17.29 3.30
C ARG A 358 -38.82 -17.60 1.83
N LEU A 359 -37.59 -17.39 1.39
CA LEU A 359 -37.17 -17.66 0.02
C LEU A 359 -36.91 -19.15 -0.25
N ASN A 360 -36.64 -19.96 0.78
CA ASN A 360 -36.20 -21.34 0.58
C ASN A 360 -37.30 -22.21 -0.05
N GLY A 361 -37.01 -22.85 -1.18
CA GLY A 361 -37.96 -23.69 -1.90
C GLY A 361 -38.95 -22.93 -2.79
N THR A 362 -38.93 -21.60 -2.77
CA THR A 362 -39.78 -20.77 -3.65
C THR A 362 -39.24 -20.73 -5.08
N SER A 363 -40.12 -20.54 -6.06
CA SER A 363 -39.74 -20.31 -7.46
C SER A 363 -39.93 -18.84 -7.79
N ILE A 364 -38.89 -18.19 -8.28
CA ILE A 364 -38.91 -16.77 -8.67
C ILE A 364 -38.77 -16.60 -10.18
N ALA A 365 -39.25 -15.46 -10.68
CA ALA A 365 -39.08 -15.05 -12.07
C ALA A 365 -37.71 -14.39 -12.27
N CYS A 366 -36.99 -14.80 -13.31
CA CYS A 366 -35.75 -14.20 -13.76
C CYS A 366 -35.91 -13.74 -15.22
N GLY A 367 -35.31 -12.61 -15.56
CA GLY A 367 -35.35 -11.99 -16.88
C GLY A 367 -34.65 -10.63 -16.88
N GLY A 368 -34.59 -9.98 -18.04
CA GLY A 368 -34.07 -8.62 -18.13
C GLY A 368 -34.86 -7.62 -17.27
N PRO A 369 -34.30 -6.47 -16.91
CA PRO A 369 -34.99 -5.44 -16.11
C PRO A 369 -36.33 -4.98 -16.71
N ASP A 370 -36.44 -5.00 -18.04
CA ASP A 370 -37.65 -4.71 -18.80
C ASP A 370 -38.76 -5.73 -18.55
N VAL A 371 -38.40 -7.02 -18.50
CA VAL A 371 -39.32 -8.12 -18.17
C VAL A 371 -39.83 -7.98 -16.75
N LEU A 372 -38.92 -7.79 -15.78
CA LEU A 372 -39.28 -7.67 -14.37
C LEU A 372 -40.14 -6.43 -14.08
N THR A 373 -39.89 -5.31 -14.77
CA THR A 373 -40.70 -4.09 -14.62
C THR A 373 -42.12 -4.30 -15.15
N ARG A 374 -42.30 -5.07 -16.23
CA ARG A 374 -43.64 -5.45 -16.71
C ARG A 374 -44.39 -6.34 -15.71
N LEU A 375 -43.69 -7.17 -14.94
CA LEU A 375 -44.30 -7.96 -13.86
C LEU A 375 -44.81 -7.07 -12.72
N ILE A 376 -44.13 -5.96 -12.39
CA ILE A 376 -44.66 -4.96 -11.43
C ILE A 376 -46.03 -4.45 -11.89
N LEU A 377 -46.18 -4.20 -13.19
CA LEU A 377 -47.42 -3.68 -13.79
C LEU A 377 -48.54 -4.73 -13.88
N GLY A 378 -48.33 -5.95 -13.34
CA GLY A 378 -49.31 -7.03 -13.34
C GLY A 378 -49.42 -7.76 -14.68
N THR A 379 -48.45 -7.58 -15.59
CA THR A 379 -48.45 -8.25 -16.89
C THR A 379 -48.40 -9.77 -16.69
N PRO A 380 -49.26 -10.57 -17.36
CA PRO A 380 -49.19 -12.01 -17.28
C PRO A 380 -47.83 -12.50 -17.79
N PHE A 381 -47.39 -13.66 -17.31
CA PHE A 381 -46.11 -14.24 -17.71
C PHE A 381 -46.31 -15.64 -18.28
N LYS A 382 -45.33 -16.09 -19.07
CA LYS A 382 -45.19 -17.47 -19.52
C LYS A 382 -43.80 -17.96 -19.12
N ILE A 383 -43.74 -19.12 -18.48
CA ILE A 383 -42.46 -19.74 -18.14
C ILE A 383 -41.81 -20.18 -19.46
N SER A 384 -40.68 -19.55 -19.78
CA SER A 384 -39.82 -19.99 -20.86
C SER A 384 -39.19 -21.31 -20.44
N LYS A 385 -39.26 -22.33 -21.30
CA LYS A 385 -38.46 -23.54 -21.12
C LYS A 385 -37.01 -23.15 -21.42
N GLY A 386 -36.28 -22.70 -20.41
CA GLY A 386 -34.83 -22.54 -20.50
C GLY A 386 -34.20 -23.88 -20.85
N GLY A 387 -33.28 -23.87 -21.81
CA GLY A 387 -32.50 -25.02 -22.27
C GLY A 387 -31.35 -25.37 -21.36
#